data_AF-A0A2G9QBH3-F1
#
_entry.id   AF-A0A2G9QBH3-F1
#
_cell.length_a   1.000
_cell.length_b   1.000
_cell.length_c   1.000
_cell.angle_alpha   90.00
_cell.angle_beta   90.00
_cell.angle_gamma   90.00
#
_symmetry.space_group_name_H-M   'P 1'
#
loop_
_entity.id
_entity.type
_entity.pdbx_description
1 polymer ?
#
loop_
_entity_poly.entity_id
_entity_poly.type
_entity_poly.pdbx_seq_one_letter_code
_entity_poly.pdbx_strand_id
1 'polypeptide(L)' 'PGPFPGVIEIQGTGGGLLEYKASLLASRGFATMALAYYNYEDLPKQMKDFRLEYFEEAVNYMLQHPKAKSIFS' A
#
# COMPACT_ATOMS: atom_id res chain seq x y z
N PRO A 1 6.63 -17.52 -12.57
CA PRO A 1 7.19 -16.23 -12.08
C PRO A 1 6.35 -15.68 -10.92
N GLY A 2 7.00 -15.20 -9.85
CA GLY A 2 6.38 -14.93 -8.55
C GLY A 2 6.16 -16.19 -7.71
N PRO A 3 6.00 -16.07 -6.37
CA PRO A 3 5.63 -14.86 -5.63
C PRO A 3 6.82 -13.93 -5.29
N PHE A 4 6.54 -12.64 -5.14
CA PHE A 4 7.50 -11.57 -4.85
C PHE A 4 7.32 -11.06 -3.40
N PRO A 5 8.38 -10.58 -2.74
CA PRO A 5 8.23 -9.89 -1.45
C PRO A 5 7.24 -8.72 -1.57
N GLY A 6 6.25 -8.68 -0.67
CA GLY A 6 5.18 -7.67 -0.69
C GLY A 6 5.54 -6.40 0.09
N VAL A 7 5.34 -5.22 -0.51
CA VAL A 7 5.58 -3.91 0.12
C VAL A 7 4.35 -3.02 -0.03
N ILE A 8 3.92 -2.42 1.08
CA ILE A 8 2.91 -1.36 1.08
C ILE A 8 3.64 -0.02 1.22
N GLU A 9 3.48 0.86 0.24
CA GLU A 9 4.04 2.20 0.25
C GLU A 9 2.96 3.17 0.75
N ILE A 10 3.26 3.87 1.84
CA ILE A 10 2.37 4.87 2.45
C ILE A 10 3.12 6.20 2.39
N GLN A 11 2.55 7.14 1.65
CA GLN A 11 3.08 8.49 1.62
C GLN A 11 2.76 9.23 2.94
N GLY A 12 3.58 10.21 3.32
CA GLY A 12 3.27 11.09 4.44
C GLY A 12 2.18 12.13 4.11
N THR A 13 2.32 13.32 4.67
CA THR A 13 1.36 14.41 4.48
C THR A 13 1.30 14.89 3.01
N GLY A 14 0.12 15.36 2.60
CA GLY A 14 -0.25 15.79 1.24
C GLY A 14 -1.54 15.13 0.76
N GLY A 15 -1.77 13.88 1.19
CA GLY A 15 -2.88 13.05 0.73
C GLY A 15 -2.74 12.72 -0.76
N GLY A 16 -3.82 12.20 -1.35
CA GLY A 16 -3.76 11.70 -2.73
C GLY A 16 -3.08 10.34 -2.83
N LEU A 17 -2.69 9.97 -4.06
CA LEU A 17 -1.98 8.74 -4.38
C LEU A 17 -0.77 9.08 -5.27
N LEU A 18 0.45 8.79 -4.80
CA LEU A 18 1.66 8.91 -5.62
C LEU A 18 2.29 7.54 -5.87
N GLU A 19 2.31 7.14 -7.14
CA GLU A 19 2.70 5.78 -7.52
C GLU A 19 4.19 5.63 -7.88
N TYR A 20 4.94 6.74 -7.99
CA TYR A 20 6.31 6.69 -8.52
C TYR A 20 7.26 5.83 -7.68
N LYS A 21 7.14 5.87 -6.34
CA LYS A 21 7.95 5.02 -5.44
C LYS A 21 7.55 3.56 -5.55
N ALA A 22 6.25 3.27 -5.55
CA ALA A 22 5.74 1.90 -5.70
C ALA A 22 6.19 1.29 -7.04
N SER A 23 6.04 2.03 -8.13
CA SER A 23 6.48 1.62 -9.48
C SER A 23 7.97 1.31 -9.53
N LEU A 24 8.79 2.14 -8.87
CA LEU A 24 10.24 1.97 -8.78
C LEU A 24 10.66 0.75 -7.94
N LEU A 25 9.89 0.40 -6.91
CA LEU A 25 10.07 -0.85 -6.15
C LEU A 25 9.62 -2.06 -6.98
N ALA A 26 8.50 -1.95 -7.71
CA ALA A 26 8.01 -3.02 -8.59
C ALA A 26 9.05 -3.41 -9.65
N SER A 27 9.72 -2.41 -10.24
CA SER A 27 10.80 -2.64 -11.21
C SER A 27 12.03 -3.34 -10.61
N ARG A 28 12.11 -3.48 -9.29
CA ARG A 28 13.18 -4.18 -8.54
C ARG A 28 12.76 -5.54 -7.98
N GLY A 29 11.61 -6.07 -8.39
CA GLY A 29 11.18 -7.43 -8.04
C GLY A 29 10.34 -7.53 -6.76
N PHE A 30 9.65 -6.44 -6.39
CA PHE A 30 8.67 -6.43 -5.30
C PHE A 30 7.25 -6.44 -5.86
N ALA A 31 6.32 -7.11 -5.18
CA ALA A 31 4.91 -6.80 -5.33
C ALA A 31 4.65 -5.54 -4.49
N THR A 32 4.18 -4.45 -5.10
CA THR A 32 4.01 -3.17 -4.39
C THR A 32 2.59 -2.65 -4.50
N MET A 33 2.12 -2.05 -3.41
CA MET A 33 0.83 -1.38 -3.33
C MET A 33 1.05 0.04 -2.82
N ALA A 34 0.77 1.05 -3.65
CA ALA A 34 0.68 2.43 -3.20
C ALA A 34 -0.67 2.61 -2.48
N LEU A 35 -0.65 3.04 -1.22
CA LEU A 35 -1.86 3.15 -0.39
C LEU A 35 -2.17 4.61 -0.08
N ALA A 36 -3.23 5.13 -0.70
CA ALA A 36 -3.85 6.38 -0.26
C ALA A 36 -4.65 6.12 1.01
N TYR A 37 -4.71 7.11 1.92
CA TYR A 37 -5.48 7.00 3.18
C TYR A 37 -6.28 8.27 3.54
N TYR A 38 -6.12 9.36 2.77
CA TYR A 38 -6.97 10.55 2.83
C TYR A 38 -6.78 11.44 1.57
N ASN A 39 -7.73 12.33 1.32
CA ASN A 39 -7.73 13.32 0.24
C ASN A 39 -7.51 12.68 -1.16
N TYR A 40 -8.15 11.54 -1.39
CA TYR A 40 -8.11 10.80 -2.65
C TYR A 40 -9.45 10.10 -2.88
N GLU A 41 -10.05 10.26 -4.06
CA GLU A 41 -11.35 9.69 -4.42
C GLU A 41 -12.43 9.85 -3.35
N ASP A 42 -12.97 8.75 -2.82
CA ASP A 42 -14.02 8.68 -1.80
C ASP A 42 -13.48 8.66 -0.36
N LEU A 43 -12.15 8.72 -0.18
CA LEU A 43 -11.53 8.79 1.14
C LEU A 43 -11.80 10.14 1.83
N PRO A 44 -11.65 10.20 3.17
CA PRO A 44 -11.84 11.44 3.93
C PRO A 44 -10.97 12.59 3.38
N LYS A 45 -11.55 13.77 3.21
CA LYS A 45 -10.82 14.95 2.68
C LYS A 45 -9.70 15.44 3.59
N GLN A 46 -9.75 15.10 4.87
CA GLN A 46 -8.78 15.52 5.88
C GLN A 46 -8.44 14.34 6.78
N MET A 47 -7.18 14.27 7.20
CA MET A 47 -6.69 13.29 8.17
C MET A 47 -7.08 13.74 9.58
N LYS A 48 -8.35 13.58 9.94
CA LYS A 48 -8.87 13.90 11.28
C LYS A 48 -8.80 12.70 12.22
N ASP A 49 -9.18 11.53 11.71
CA ASP A 49 -9.17 10.28 12.46
C ASP A 49 -8.28 9.27 11.74
N PHE A 50 -7.26 8.77 12.44
CA PHE A 50 -6.36 7.74 11.94
C PHE A 50 -6.86 6.37 12.36
N ARG A 51 -7.56 5.69 11.46
CA ARG A 51 -8.13 4.35 11.71
C ARG A 51 -7.12 3.27 11.33
N LEU A 52 -6.58 2.55 12.30
CA LEU A 52 -5.60 1.50 12.05
C LEU A 52 -6.20 0.30 11.31
N GLU A 53 -7.50 0.06 11.49
CA GLU A 53 -8.27 -1.00 10.84
C GLU A 53 -8.21 -0.89 9.31
N TYR A 54 -8.17 0.35 8.77
CA TYR A 54 -8.00 0.59 7.33
C TYR A 54 -6.66 0.05 6.80
N PHE A 55 -5.59 0.22 7.59
CA PHE A 55 -4.26 -0.26 7.21
C PHE A 55 -4.14 -1.78 7.41
N GLU A 56 -4.84 -2.35 8.39
CA GLU A 56 -4.95 -3.80 8.56
C GLU A 56 -5.65 -4.45 7.36
N GLU A 57 -6.75 -3.86 6.87
CA GLU A 57 -7.42 -4.31 5.65
C GLU A 57 -6.48 -4.29 4.44
N ALA A 58 -5.68 -3.23 4.28
CA ALA A 58 -4.68 -3.14 3.23
C ALA A 58 -3.58 -4.21 3.36
N VAL A 59 -3.11 -4.50 4.58
CA VAL A 59 -2.16 -5.60 4.85
C VAL A 59 -2.77 -6.94 4.47
N ASN A 60 -4.00 -7.22 4.89
CA ASN A 60 -4.70 -8.45 4.58
C ASN A 60 -4.91 -8.63 3.07
N TYR A 61 -5.29 -7.56 2.36
CA TYR A 61 -5.41 -7.55 0.91
C TYR A 61 -4.09 -7.94 0.23
N MET A 62 -2.97 -7.36 0.68
CA MET A 62 -1.65 -7.67 0.13
C MET A 62 -1.22 -9.11 0.43
N LEU A 63 -1.46 -9.61 1.65
CA LEU A 63 -1.11 -10.98 2.05
C LEU A 63 -1.91 -12.05 1.30
N GLN A 64 -3.15 -11.76 0.92
CA GLN A 64 -4.00 -12.67 0.16
C GLN A 64 -3.69 -12.66 -1.35
N HIS A 65 -2.89 -11.69 -1.83
CA HIS A 65 -2.60 -11.59 -3.26
C HIS A 65 -1.66 -12.73 -3.72
N PRO A 66 -2.02 -13.53 -4.74
CA PRO A 66 -1.30 -14.77 -5.09
C PRO A 66 0.13 -14.56 -5.59
N LYS A 67 0.50 -13.30 -5.94
CA LYS A 67 1.87 -12.94 -6.36
C LYS A 67 2.68 -12.24 -5.26
N ALA A 68 2.11 -12.01 -4.09
CA ALA A 68 2.80 -11.43 -2.95
C ALA A 68 3.22 -12.52 -1.97
N LYS A 69 4.35 -12.32 -1.30
CA LYS A 69 4.89 -13.18 -0.24
C LYS A 69 5.17 -12.30 0.98
N SER A 70 4.79 -12.78 2.17
CA SER A 70 5.23 -12.16 3.43
C SER A 70 6.75 -12.19 3.54
N ILE A 71 7.34 -11.05 3.90
CA ILE A 71 8.80 -10.91 4.07
C ILE A 71 9.24 -11.39 5.46
N PHE A 72 8.30 -11.50 6.41
CA PHE A 72 8.52 -12.03 7.74
C PHE A 72 7.86 -13.40 7.85
N SER A 73 8.67 -14.43 8.08
CA SER A 73 8.28 -15.82 8.33
C SER A 73 8.86 -16.27 9.66
#